data_AF-A0A6I3BS69-F1
#
_entry.id   AF-A0A6I3BS69-F1
#
_cell.length_a   1.000
_cell.length_b   1.000
_cell.length_c   1.000
_cell.angle_alpha   90.00
_cell.angle_beta   90.00
_cell.angle_gamma   90.00
#
_symmetry.space_group_name_H-M   'P 1'
#
loop_
_entity.id
_entity.type
_entity.pdbx_description
1 polymer ?
#
loop_
_entity_poly.entity_id
_entity_poly.type
_entity_poly.pdbx_seq_one_letter_code
_entity_poly.pdbx_strand_id
1 'polypeptide(L)' 'MADESPYLVMVWSTGGYTLEARSGTVPQVGDRLKVGAHEHELIVTKIGSSPLPGDWRRCVFTVAHPSLSA' A
#
# COMPACT_ATOMS: atom_id res chain seq x y z
N MET A 1 -14.97 -17.83 -3.95
CA MET A 1 -13.52 -17.78 -4.26
C MET A 1 -13.14 -16.31 -4.17
N ALA A 2 -12.42 -15.91 -3.12
CA ALA A 2 -11.99 -14.52 -3.00
C ALA A 2 -10.96 -14.25 -4.10
N ASP A 3 -11.12 -13.13 -4.80
CA ASP A 3 -10.21 -12.66 -5.83
C ASP A 3 -8.84 -12.36 -5.18
N GLU A 4 -7.98 -13.38 -5.08
CA GLU A 4 -6.57 -13.23 -4.64
C GLU A 4 -5.70 -12.67 -5.77
N SER A 5 -6.26 -11.76 -6.58
CA SER A 5 -5.52 -11.10 -7.65
C SER A 5 -4.42 -10.22 -7.05
N PRO A 6 -3.17 -10.34 -7.52
CA PRO A 6 -2.07 -9.57 -6.97
C PRO A 6 -2.29 -8.07 -7.18
N TYR A 7 -2.03 -7.30 -6.13
CA TYR A 7 -2.10 -5.84 -6.13
C TYR A 7 -0.75 -5.25 -5.72
N LEU A 8 -0.57 -3.97 -6.00
CA LEU A 8 0.59 -3.19 -5.59
C LEU A 8 0.25 -2.35 -4.36
N VAL A 9 1.22 -2.17 -3.47
CA VAL A 9 1.15 -1.20 -2.38
C VAL A 9 2.28 -0.20 -2.57
N MET A 10 1.93 1.08 -2.62
CA MET A 10 2.89 2.16 -2.59
C MET A 10 3.33 2.38 -1.15
N VAL A 11 4.54 1.95 -0.83
CA VAL A 11 5.17 2.04 0.48
C VAL A 11 6.03 3.29 0.52
N TRP A 12 5.70 4.21 1.43
CA TRP A 12 6.52 5.39 1.69
C TRP A 12 7.61 5.11 2.72
N SER A 13 8.78 5.70 2.52
CA SER A 13 9.91 5.73 3.44
C SER A 13 10.64 7.06 3.35
N THR A 14 11.57 7.32 4.27
CA THR A 14 12.44 8.51 4.22
C THR A 14 13.33 8.55 2.97
N GLY A 15 13.61 7.40 2.35
CA GLY A 15 14.35 7.29 1.09
C GLY A 15 13.50 7.46 -0.17
N GLY A 16 12.19 7.69 -0.03
CA GLY A 16 11.24 7.80 -1.14
C GLY A 16 10.16 6.71 -1.11
N TYR A 17 9.59 6.42 -2.27
CA TYR A 17 8.48 5.48 -2.42
C TYR A 17 8.93 4.22 -3.17
N THR A 18 8.47 3.06 -2.69
CA THR A 18 8.66 1.76 -3.33
C THR A 18 7.30 1.14 -3.61
N LEU A 19 7.20 0.30 -4.64
CA LEU A 19 6.00 -0.50 -4.93
C LEU A 19 6.25 -1.95 -4.50
N GLU A 20 5.45 -2.45 -3.58
CA GLU A 20 5.46 -3.85 -3.15
C GLU A 20 4.29 -4.60 -3.78
N ALA A 21 4.56 -5.74 -4.42
CA ALA A 21 3.51 -6.65 -4.85
C ALA A 21 3.00 -7.46 -3.66
N ARG A 22 1.69 -7.52 -3.48
CA ARG A 22 1.01 -8.34 -2.47
C ARG A 22 -0.10 -9.15 -3.15
N SER A 23 -0.44 -10.26 -2.52
CA SER A 23 -1.56 -11.12 -2.93
C SER A 23 -2.63 -11.13 -1.83
N GLY A 24 -3.83 -11.57 -2.19
CA GLY A 24 -4.97 -11.63 -1.28
C GLY A 24 -5.90 -10.43 -1.43
N THR A 25 -6.70 -10.18 -0.40
CA THR A 25 -7.72 -9.14 -0.43
C THR A 25 -7.10 -7.75 -0.50
N VAL A 26 -7.54 -6.96 -1.48
CA VAL A 26 -7.17 -5.54 -1.56
C VAL A 26 -7.78 -4.78 -0.39
N PRO A 27 -6.98 -4.04 0.41
CA PRO A 27 -7.47 -3.26 1.54
C PRO A 27 -8.39 -2.12 1.09
N GLN A 28 -9.15 -1.57 2.03
CA GLN A 28 -10.06 -0.46 1.79
C GLN A 28 -9.38 0.89 2.09
N VAL A 29 -9.93 1.98 1.57
CA VAL A 29 -9.50 3.33 1.95
C VAL A 29 -9.78 3.54 3.44
N GLY A 30 -8.77 4.03 4.17
CA GLY A 30 -8.79 4.18 5.62
C GLY A 30 -8.12 3.04 6.38
N ASP A 31 -7.91 1.88 5.74
CA ASP A 31 -7.22 0.75 6.38
C ASP A 31 -5.77 1.10 6.72
N ARG A 32 -5.29 0.51 7.81
CA ARG A 32 -3.89 0.60 8.23
C ARG A 32 -3.12 -0.61 7.77
N LEU A 33 -1.99 -0.37 7.12
CA LEU A 33 -1.10 -1.41 6.61
C LEU A 33 0.24 -1.34 7.34
N LYS A 34 0.70 -2.50 7.78
CA LYS A 34 2.10 -2.71 8.17
C LYS A 34 2.87 -3.16 6.94
N VAL A 35 3.86 -2.36 6.54
CA VAL A 35 4.67 -2.56 5.33
C VAL A 35 6.15 -2.33 5.67
N GLY A 36 7.02 -3.18 5.13
CA GLY A 36 8.43 -3.21 5.50
C GLY A 36 8.72 -3.67 6.94
N ALA A 37 9.99 -3.60 7.33
CA ALA A 37 10.46 -3.90 8.69
C ALA A 37 10.40 -2.68 9.64
N HIS A 38 9.82 -1.56 9.19
CA HIS A 38 9.77 -0.32 9.97
C HIS A 38 8.45 -0.18 10.75
N GLU A 39 8.51 0.50 11.89
CA GLU A 39 7.41 0.62 12.86
C GLU A 39 6.29 1.58 12.44
N HIS A 40 6.36 2.20 11.26
CA HIS A 40 5.37 3.18 10.82
C HIS A 40 4.20 2.49 10.12
N GLU A 41 3.01 2.60 10.70
CA GLU A 41 1.76 2.22 10.04
C GLU A 41 1.50 3.16 8.85
N LEU A 42 1.08 2.62 7.71
CA LEU A 42 0.64 3.42 6.58
C LEU A 42 -0.88 3.38 6.47
N ILE A 43 -1.51 4.50 6.09
CA ILE A 43 -2.95 4.57 5.85
C ILE A 43 -3.22 4.50 4.36
N VAL A 44 -4.15 3.64 3.95
CA VAL A 44 -4.65 3.63 2.58
C VAL A 44 -5.47 4.89 2.33
N THR A 45 -5.06 5.69 1.35
CA THR A 45 -5.76 6.93 0.97
C THR A 45 -6.53 6.79 -0.33
N LYS A 46 -6.09 5.90 -1.22
CA LYS A 46 -6.70 5.68 -2.53
C LYS A 46 -6.37 4.28 -3.05
N ILE A 47 -7.31 3.70 -3.78
CA ILE A 47 -7.09 2.51 -4.60
C ILE A 47 -7.29 2.94 -6.05
N GLY A 48 -6.32 2.65 -6.92
CA GLY A 48 -6.37 3.02 -8.33
C GLY A 48 -5.56 2.08 -9.21
N SER A 49 -5.30 2.47 -10.45
CA SER A 49 -4.41 1.73 -11.36
C SER A 49 -2.94 1.86 -10.94
N SER A 50 -2.12 0.87 -11.30
CA SER A 50 -0.66 0.95 -11.14
C SER A 50 -0.08 2.20 -11.82
N PRO A 51 0.88 2.89 -11.18
CA PRO A 51 1.63 3.96 -11.82
C PRO A 51 2.71 3.42 -12.79
N LEU A 52 2.94 2.11 -12.83
CA LEU A 52 3.90 1.49 -13.74
C LEU A 52 3.28 1.34 -15.14
N PRO A 53 3.96 1.81 -16.20
CA PRO A 53 3.45 1.70 -17.57
C PRO A 53 3.13 0.25 -17.95
N GLY A 54 1.90 0.00 -18.42
CA GLY A 54 1.44 -1.32 -18.86
C GLY A 54 1.10 -2.31 -17.74
N ASP A 55 1.20 -1.93 -16.47
CA ASP A 55 0.80 -2.77 -15.35
C ASP A 55 -0.68 -2.56 -15.02
N TRP A 56 -1.47 -3.63 -15.14
CA TRP A 56 -2.91 -3.62 -14.97
C TRP A 56 -3.36 -3.88 -13.53
N ARG A 57 -2.42 -4.14 -12.61
CA ARG A 57 -2.76 -4.41 -11.21
C ARG A 57 -3.33 -3.17 -10.53
N ARG A 58 -4.25 -3.41 -9.58
CA ARG A 58 -4.67 -2.36 -8.64
C ARG A 58 -3.48 -1.94 -7.79
N CYS A 59 -3.37 -0.65 -7.52
CA CYS A 59 -2.38 -0.06 -6.64
C CYS A 59 -3.04 0.66 -5.48
N VAL A 60 -2.60 0.29 -4.28
CA VAL A 60 -3.00 0.85 -3.00
C VAL A 60 -2.03 1.98 -2.67
N PHE A 61 -2.51 3.20 -2.75
CA PHE A 61 -1.74 4.39 -2.41
C PHE A 61 -1.86 4.66 -0.93
N THR A 62 -0.73 4.89 -0.28
CA THR A 62 -0.67 5.09 1.16
C THR A 62 0.07 6.37 1.53
N VAL A 63 -0.15 6.81 2.76
CA VAL A 63 0.60 7.88 3.42
C VAL A 63 1.06 7.40 4.78
N ALA A 64 2.12 8.02 5.32
CA ALA A 64 2.53 7.75 6.69
C ALA A 64 1.37 8.07 7.66
N HIS A 65 0.96 7.09 8.47
CA HIS A 65 0.23 7.42 9.69
C HIS A 65 1.28 7.99 10.65
N PRO A 66 1.10 9.20 11.19
CA PRO A 66 1.91 9.63 12.31
C PRO A 66 1.62 8.66 13.46
N SER A 67 2.53 7.72 13.71
CA SER A 67 2.57 7.04 15.01
C SER A 67 3.01 8.13 15.97
N LEU A 68 2.05 8.76 16.65
CA LEU A 68 2.34 9.60 17.79
C LEU A 68 2.86 8.67 18.88
N SER A 69 4.16 8.38 18.87
CA SER A 69 4.85 7.96 20.09
C SER A 69 4.84 9.17 21.02
N ALA A 70 3.87 9.17 21.93
CA ALA A 70 3.89 10.00 23.13
C ALA A 70 4.97 9.48 24.10
#